data_AF-A0A0G0C3Y4-F1
#
_entry.id   AF-A0A0G0C3Y4-F1
#
_cell.length_a   1.000
_cell.length_b   1.000
_cell.length_c   1.000
_cell.angle_alpha   90.00
_cell.angle_beta   90.00
_cell.angle_gamma   90.00
#
_symmetry.space_group_name_H-M   'P 1'
#
loop_
_entity.id
_entity.type
_entity.pdbx_description
1 polymer ?
#
loop_
_entity_poly.entity_id
_entity_poly.type
_entity_poly.pdbx_seq_one_letter_code
_entity_poly.pdbx_strand_id
1 'polypeptide(L)' 'MAKHPVPKYRKSKSKSSIRHSVWENNLANYWINKIKLAICPDCGGKTLSHNVCQKCGKYRGKQMIDMNKGDEKIKVVKA' A
#
# COMPACT_ATOMS: atom_id res chain seq x y z
N MET A 1 -20.03 9.24 37.27
CA MET A 1 -19.76 10.12 36.11
C MET A 1 -18.47 9.69 35.46
N ALA A 2 -18.45 9.50 34.13
CA ALA A 2 -17.21 9.18 33.44
C ALA A 2 -16.23 10.37 33.55
N LYS A 3 -15.00 10.11 34.01
CA LYS A 3 -13.94 11.11 34.09
C LYS A 3 -13.20 11.13 32.77
N HIS A 4 -13.78 11.80 31.77
CA HIS A 4 -13.12 12.01 30.49
C HIS A 4 -11.92 12.96 30.70
N PRO A 5 -10.70 12.59 30.29
CA PRO A 5 -9.56 13.49 30.37
C PRO A 5 -9.76 14.67 29.41
N VAL A 6 -9.65 15.90 29.94
CA VAL A 6 -9.77 17.14 29.16
C VAL A 6 -8.41 17.85 29.10
N PRO A 7 -8.00 18.41 27.95
CA PRO A 7 -6.81 19.25 27.88
C PRO A 7 -6.92 20.44 28.83
N LYS A 8 -5.97 20.57 29.76
CA LYS A 8 -5.95 21.69 30.71
C LYS A 8 -5.64 23.04 30.05
N TYR A 9 -4.83 23.04 29.00
CA TYR A 9 -4.39 24.26 28.31
C TYR A 9 -4.38 24.08 26.78
N ARG A 10 -4.57 25.19 26.05
CA ARG A 10 -4.36 25.24 24.61
C ARG A 10 -2.87 25.07 24.30
N LYS A 11 -2.54 24.25 23.31
CA LYS A 11 -1.17 24.13 22.81
C LYS A 11 -0.75 25.41 22.10
N SER A 12 0.49 25.84 22.30
CA SER A 12 1.08 26.96 21.55
C SER A 12 1.17 26.65 20.06
N LYS A 13 1.28 27.69 19.21
CA LYS A 13 1.48 27.53 17.77
C LYS A 13 2.71 26.66 17.46
N SER A 14 3.82 26.92 18.15
CA SER A 14 5.06 26.13 18.04
C SER A 14 4.84 24.64 18.34
N LYS A 15 4.19 24.30 19.47
CA LYS A 15 3.91 22.89 19.81
C LYS A 15 2.98 22.19 18.83
N SER A 16 2.06 22.93 18.20
CA SER A 16 1.23 22.37 17.13
C SER A 16 2.04 22.10 15.87
N SER A 17 2.87 23.06 15.45
CA SER A 17 3.73 22.94 14.27
C SER A 17 4.73 21.77 14.37
N ILE A 18 5.40 21.62 15.53
CA ILE A 18 6.31 20.49 15.78
C ILE A 18 5.58 19.14 15.65
N ARG A 19 4.34 19.06 16.10
CA ARG A 19 3.56 17.81 15.98
C ARG A 19 3.24 17.49 14.52
N HIS A 20 2.88 18.51 13.74
CA HIS A 20 2.63 18.33 12.32
C HIS A 20 3.88 17.87 11.58
N SER A 21 5.04 18.49 11.83
CA SER A 21 6.29 18.08 11.15
C SER A 21 6.71 16.65 11.52
N VAL A 22 6.55 16.25 12.79
CA VAL A 22 6.82 14.85 13.20
C VAL A 22 5.85 13.88 12.51
N TRP A 23 4.56 14.24 12.40
CA TRP A 23 3.57 13.42 11.69
C TRP A 23 3.91 13.27 10.20
N GLU A 24 4.29 14.35 9.52
CA GLU A 24 4.70 14.33 8.10
C GLU A 24 5.92 13.42 7.89
N ASN A 25 6.95 13.56 8.72
CA ASN A 25 8.15 12.73 8.65
C ASN A 25 7.83 11.25 8.89
N ASN A 26 7.01 10.95 9.89
CA ASN A 26 6.60 9.57 10.19
C ASN A 26 5.78 8.97 9.04
N LEU A 27 4.91 9.74 8.42
CA LEU A 27 4.11 9.30 7.28
C LEU A 27 5.02 9.00 6.07
N ALA A 28 5.95 9.89 5.75
CA ALA A 28 6.92 9.67 4.68
C ALA A 28 7.74 8.38 4.92
N ASN A 29 8.27 8.21 6.14
CA ASN A 29 9.03 7.03 6.52
C ASN A 29 8.20 5.74 6.47
N TYR A 30 6.91 5.80 6.85
CA TYR A 30 6.02 4.64 6.78
C TYR A 30 5.87 4.11 5.35
N TRP A 31 5.64 5.00 4.38
CA TRP A 31 5.46 4.59 2.98
C TRP A 31 6.72 4.01 2.35
N ILE A 32 7.88 4.63 2.59
CA ILE A 32 9.17 4.17 2.08
C ILE A 32 9.49 2.76 2.60
N ASN A 33 9.26 2.52 3.89
CA ASN A 33 9.60 1.23 4.52
C ASN A 33 8.58 0.12 4.23
N LYS A 34 7.32 0.46 3.95
CA LYS A 34 6.24 -0.51 3.74
C LYS A 34 6.32 -1.20 2.38
N ILE A 35 6.73 -0.47 1.33
CA ILE A 35 6.74 -1.01 -0.03
C ILE A 35 8.06 -1.74 -0.28
N LYS A 36 8.10 -3.03 0.05
CA LYS A 36 9.22 -3.92 -0.27
C LYS A 36 8.96 -4.62 -1.60
N LEU A 37 9.71 -4.22 -2.62
CA LEU A 37 9.68 -4.84 -3.94
C LEU A 37 10.77 -5.91 -4.04
N ALA A 38 10.38 -7.11 -4.44
CA ALA A 38 11.27 -8.21 -4.78
C ALA A 38 11.50 -8.26 -6.30
N ILE A 39 12.58 -8.91 -6.72
CA ILE A 39 12.85 -9.15 -8.14
C ILE A 39 12.16 -10.45 -8.55
N CYS A 40 11.39 -10.42 -9.63
CA CYS A 40 10.75 -11.59 -10.20
C CYS A 40 11.80 -12.50 -10.86
N PRO A 41 11.87 -13.80 -10.52
CA PRO A 41 12.80 -14.74 -11.16
C PRO A 41 12.47 -14.97 -12.64
N ASP A 42 11.18 -14.84 -12.99
CA ASP A 42 10.58 -14.88 -14.33
C ASP A 42 11.20 -13.97 -15.38
N CYS A 43 11.11 -12.68 -15.07
CA CYS A 43 11.28 -11.59 -16.03
C CYS A 43 12.19 -10.46 -15.52
N GLY A 44 12.74 -10.59 -14.30
CA GLY A 44 13.57 -9.55 -13.67
C GLY A 44 12.81 -8.29 -13.24
N GLY A 45 11.48 -8.25 -13.41
CA GLY A 45 10.65 -7.11 -12.99
C GLY A 45 10.57 -6.96 -11.46
N LYS A 46 10.39 -5.73 -10.98
CA LYS A 46 10.05 -5.48 -9.57
C LYS A 46 8.60 -5.89 -9.30
N THR A 47 8.39 -6.71 -8.29
CA THR A 47 7.08 -7.24 -7.89
C THR A 47 6.88 -7.12 -6.40
N LEU A 48 5.64 -6.96 -5.96
CA LEU A 48 5.30 -7.08 -4.55
C LEU A 48 5.46 -8.53 -4.09
N SER A 49 5.96 -8.72 -2.87
CA SER A 49 6.09 -10.05 -2.28
C SER A 49 4.71 -10.72 -2.15
N HIS A 50 4.66 -12.03 -2.38
CA HIS A 50 3.43 -12.85 -2.37
C HIS A 50 2.35 -12.52 -3.41
N ASN A 51 2.61 -11.57 -4.31
CA ASN A 51 1.68 -11.25 -5.40
C ASN A 51 2.15 -11.85 -6.73
N VAL A 52 1.19 -12.08 -7.63
CA VAL A 52 1.48 -12.44 -9.03
C VAL A 52 2.24 -11.29 -9.70
N CYS A 53 3.24 -11.62 -10.52
CA CYS A 53 3.95 -10.60 -11.28
C CYS A 53 3.03 -9.93 -12.30
N GLN A 54 2.82 -8.61 -12.17
CA GLN A 54 2.02 -7.83 -13.11
C GLN A 54 2.63 -7.75 -14.52
N LYS A 55 3.94 -8.00 -14.66
CA LYS A 55 4.62 -7.95 -15.97
C LYS A 55 4.48 -9.24 -16.77
N CYS A 56 4.65 -10.40 -16.13
CA CYS A 56 4.67 -11.70 -16.82
C CYS A 56 3.49 -12.62 -16.46
N GLY A 57 2.65 -12.25 -15.49
CA GLY A 57 1.49 -13.06 -15.07
C GLY A 57 1.85 -14.35 -14.33
N LYS A 58 3.13 -14.54 -13.98
CA LYS A 58 3.63 -15.73 -13.29
C LYS A 58 3.74 -15.53 -11.78
N TYR A 59 3.52 -16.62 -11.04
CA TYR A 59 3.80 -16.72 -9.61
C TYR A 59 4.41 -18.10 -9.31
N ARG A 60 5.60 -18.11 -8.69
CA ARG A 60 6.35 -19.35 -8.37
C ARG A 60 6.51 -20.29 -9.58
N GLY A 61 6.84 -19.73 -10.75
CA GLY A 61 7.06 -20.48 -12.00
C GLY A 61 5.79 -20.98 -12.70
N LYS A 62 4.60 -20.78 -12.12
CA LYS A 62 3.31 -21.13 -12.75
C LYS A 62 2.68 -19.90 -13.40
N GLN A 63 2.11 -20.09 -14.60
CA GLN A 63 1.31 -19.06 -15.26
C GLN A 63 -0.04 -18.95 -14.56
N MET A 64 -0.36 -17.79 -14.00
CA MET A 64 -1.65 -17.53 -13.34
C MET A 64 -2.55 -16.63 -14.19
N ILE A 65 -1.95 -15.73 -14.98
CA ILE A 65 -2.69 -14.78 -15.84
C ILE A 65 -2.16 -14.92 -17.26
N ASP A 66 -3.02 -15.26 -18.21
CA ASP A 66 -2.70 -15.23 -19.63
C ASP A 66 -2.80 -13.78 -20.14
N MET A 67 -1.68 -13.05 -20.11
CA MET A 67 -1.63 -11.63 -20.52
C MET A 67 -2.01 -11.39 -22.00
N ASN A 68 -2.13 -12.45 -22.81
CA ASN A 68 -2.49 -12.38 -24.23
C ASN A 68 -4.00 -12.53 -24.49
N LYS A 69 -4.80 -12.92 -23.49
CA LYS A 69 -6.26 -13.00 -23.63
C LYS A 69 -6.86 -11.71 -23.10
N GLY A 70 -7.16 -10.78 -24.01
CA GLY A 70 -7.92 -9.58 -23.68
C GLY A 70 -9.27 -9.96 -23.07
N ASP A 71 -9.65 -9.25 -22.01
CA ASP A 71 -10.83 -9.54 -21.20
C ASP A 71 -12.10 -9.69 -22.07
N GLU A 72 -12.57 -10.92 -22.22
CA GLU A 72 -13.98 -11.17 -22.55
C GLU A 72 -14.80 -10.69 -21.35
N LYS A 73 -15.16 -9.40 -21.37
CA LYS A 73 -16.04 -8.80 -20.37
C LYS A 73 -17.25 -9.70 -20.19
N ILE A 74 -17.48 -10.18 -18.96
CA ILE A 74 -18.69 -10.90 -18.58
C ILE A 74 -19.89 -9.97 -18.90
N LYS A 75 -20.56 -10.20 -20.04
CA LYS A 75 -21.64 -9.32 -20.54
C LYS A 75 -22.97 -9.48 -19.81
N VAL A 76 -23.07 -10.37 -18.82
CA VAL A 76 -24.33 -10.56 -18.08
C VAL A 76 -24.03 -10.87 -16.62
N VAL A 77 -24.30 -9.90 -15.75
CA VAL A 77 -24.65 -10.23 -14.36
C VAL A 77 -26.01 -10.91 -14.45
N LYS A 78 -26.04 -12.25 -14.42
CA LYS A 78 -27.31 -12.96 -14.20
C LYS A 78 -27.68 -12.73 -12.74
N ALA A 79 -28.76 -11.99 -12.53
CA ALA A 79 -29.50 -11.98 -11.28
C ALA A 79 -30.07 -13.37 -10.99
#